data_AF-W7BCC1-F1
#
_entry.id   AF-W7BCC1-F1
#
_cell.length_a   1.000
_cell.length_b   1.000
_cell.length_c   1.000
_cell.angle_alpha   90.00
_cell.angle_beta   90.00
_cell.angle_gamma   90.00
#
_symmetry.space_group_name_H-M   'P 1'
#
loop_
_entity.id
_entity.type
_entity.pdbx_description
1 polymer ?
#
loop_
_entity_poly.entity_id
_entity_poly.type
_entity_poly.pdbx_seq_one_letter_code
_entity_poly.pdbx_strand_id
1 'polypeptide(L)'
;MTKTTVDKLKYTAKEVSNLSKEALEMHIDDAYLEVQEANFPEKHEERANRYLAAHLATLGDKNVKSEAVGSLKREYSGKNVSFQNLKGTAYGQEYLRLLEEFAGGGNGIGLWVI
;
A
#
# COMPACT_ATOMS: atom_id res chain seq x y z
N MET A 1 -10.89 -11.41 -11.76
CA MET A 1 -10.08 -10.70 -10.74
C MET A 1 -8.77 -11.41 -10.45
N THR A 2 -7.67 -10.66 -10.39
CA THR A 2 -6.32 -11.22 -10.21
C THR A 2 -5.61 -10.52 -9.05
N LYS A 3 -5.45 -11.23 -7.94
CA LYS A 3 -4.62 -10.83 -6.81
C LYS A 3 -3.15 -10.77 -7.25
N THR A 4 -2.38 -9.80 -6.76
CA THR A 4 -0.93 -9.78 -7.04
C THR A 4 -0.26 -11.00 -6.41
N THR A 5 0.93 -11.35 -6.87
CA THR A 5 1.74 -12.44 -6.31
C THR A 5 2.97 -11.90 -5.61
N VAL A 6 3.54 -12.71 -4.71
CA VAL A 6 4.79 -12.38 -4.01
C VAL A 6 5.91 -12.04 -4.99
N ASP A 7 6.04 -12.79 -6.08
CA ASP A 7 7.08 -12.54 -7.08
C ASP A 7 6.93 -11.15 -7.71
N LYS A 8 5.72 -10.80 -8.17
CA LYS A 8 5.43 -9.48 -8.74
C LYS A 8 5.66 -8.35 -7.74
N LEU A 9 5.32 -8.59 -6.47
CA LEU A 9 5.56 -7.65 -5.38
C LEU A 9 7.06 -7.40 -5.20
N LYS A 10 7.89 -8.45 -5.15
CA LYS A 10 9.35 -8.35 -5.05
C LYS A 10 9.99 -7.69 -6.28
N TYR A 11 9.42 -7.89 -7.47
CA TYR A 11 9.86 -7.16 -8.67
C TYR A 11 9.53 -5.66 -8.60
N THR A 12 8.44 -5.30 -7.95
CA THR A 12 8.00 -3.90 -7.81
C THR A 12 8.79 -3.17 -6.73
N ALA A 13 9.00 -3.82 -5.58
CA ALA A 13 9.73 -3.28 -4.44
C ALA A 13 10.86 -4.23 -4.08
N LYS A 14 12.07 -3.95 -4.56
CA LYS A 14 13.23 -4.81 -4.33
C LYS A 14 13.67 -4.79 -2.87
N GLU A 15 13.43 -3.71 -2.16
CA GLU A 15 13.75 -3.54 -0.75
C GLU A 15 13.00 -4.51 0.18
N VAL A 16 11.82 -5.01 -0.23
CA VAL A 16 11.05 -5.98 0.54
C VAL A 16 11.39 -7.43 0.16
N SER A 17 12.39 -7.66 -0.71
CA SER A 17 12.78 -9.01 -1.14
C SER A 17 13.22 -9.92 0.01
N ASN A 18 13.74 -9.31 1.07
CA ASN A 18 14.28 -9.98 2.26
C ASN A 18 13.21 -10.37 3.28
N LEU A 19 11.96 -9.90 3.10
CA LEU A 19 10.84 -10.34 3.93
C LEU A 19 10.44 -11.78 3.59
N SER A 20 9.89 -12.49 4.59
CA SER A 20 9.39 -13.84 4.41
C SER A 20 8.20 -13.86 3.45
N LYS A 21 7.99 -15.01 2.81
CA LYS A 21 6.89 -15.17 1.85
C LYS A 21 5.54 -14.93 2.54
N GLU A 22 5.40 -15.45 3.75
CA GLU A 22 4.18 -15.37 4.56
C GLU A 22 3.85 -13.93 4.96
N ALA A 23 4.86 -13.12 5.32
CA ALA A 23 4.67 -11.71 5.63
C ALA A 23 4.24 -10.91 4.39
N LEU A 24 4.83 -11.22 3.23
CA LEU A 24 4.46 -10.59 1.97
C LEU A 24 3.04 -10.98 1.52
N GLU A 25 2.65 -12.24 1.72
CA GLU A 25 1.28 -12.70 1.47
C GLU A 25 0.28 -11.95 2.36
N MET A 26 0.57 -11.79 3.65
CA MET A 26 -0.29 -11.00 4.54
C MET A 26 -0.51 -9.57 4.05
N HIS A 27 0.56 -8.87 3.63
CA HIS A 27 0.44 -7.51 3.09
C HIS A 27 -0.32 -7.45 1.75
N ILE A 28 -0.23 -8.50 0.93
CA ILE A 28 -0.99 -8.62 -0.32
C ILE A 28 -2.49 -8.81 -0.03
N ASP A 29 -2.80 -9.59 1.01
CA ASP A 29 -4.16 -9.89 1.42
C ASP A 29 -4.85 -8.65 1.97
N ASP A 30 -4.18 -7.93 2.87
CA ASP A 30 -4.66 -6.65 3.39
C ASP A 30 -4.89 -5.64 2.26
N ALA A 31 -3.90 -5.49 1.37
CA ALA A 31 -4.01 -4.60 0.21
C ALA A 31 -5.13 -5.00 -0.76
N TYR A 32 -5.42 -6.30 -0.89
CA TYR A 32 -6.49 -6.77 -1.75
C TYR A 32 -7.85 -6.31 -1.24
N LEU A 33 -8.12 -6.48 0.07
CA LEU A 33 -9.40 -6.09 0.67
C LEU A 33 -9.69 -4.60 0.45
N GLU A 34 -8.68 -3.76 0.66
CA GLU A 34 -8.79 -2.30 0.52
C GLU A 34 -9.04 -1.86 -0.92
N VAL A 35 -8.37 -2.50 -1.88
CA VAL A 35 -8.58 -2.24 -3.31
C VAL A 35 -9.99 -2.63 -3.74
N GLN A 36 -10.52 -3.71 -3.17
CA GLN A 36 -11.90 -4.13 -3.42
C GLN A 36 -12.90 -3.12 -2.86
N GLU A 37 -12.66 -2.58 -1.67
CA GLU A 37 -13.49 -1.51 -1.08
C GLU A 37 -13.41 -0.20 -1.87
N ALA A 38 -12.27 0.08 -2.49
CA ALA A 38 -12.05 1.27 -3.31
C ALA A 38 -12.74 1.23 -4.70
N ASN A 39 -13.36 0.12 -5.10
CA ASN A 39 -14.10 -0.01 -6.38
C ASN A 39 -13.27 0.36 -7.63
N PHE A 40 -12.01 -0.09 -7.69
CA PHE A 40 -11.21 0.06 -8.91
C PHE A 40 -11.82 -0.71 -10.10
N PRO A 41 -11.64 -0.23 -11.35
CA PRO A 41 -11.91 -1.04 -12.53
C PRO A 41 -11.03 -2.30 -12.54
N GLU A 42 -11.57 -3.46 -12.95
CA GLU A 42 -10.86 -4.76 -12.91
C GLU A 42 -9.46 -4.72 -13.54
N LYS A 43 -9.29 -3.94 -14.62
CA LYS A 43 -7.99 -3.73 -15.30
C LYS A 43 -6.92 -3.05 -14.45
N HIS A 44 -7.30 -2.39 -13.36
CA HIS A 44 -6.42 -1.60 -12.49
C HIS A 44 -6.29 -2.18 -11.07
N GLU A 45 -7.19 -3.07 -10.65
CA GLU A 45 -7.18 -3.69 -9.33
C GLU A 45 -5.85 -4.38 -8.99
N GLU A 46 -5.32 -5.20 -9.89
CA GLU A 46 -4.05 -5.91 -9.63
C GLU A 46 -2.88 -4.95 -9.42
N ARG A 47 -2.85 -3.87 -10.22
CA ARG A 47 -1.83 -2.84 -10.15
C ARG A 47 -1.96 -2.03 -8.86
N ALA A 48 -3.18 -1.66 -8.49
CA ALA A 48 -3.49 -0.96 -7.25
C ALA A 48 -3.09 -1.80 -6.02
N ASN A 49 -3.47 -3.08 -6.02
CA ASN A 49 -3.08 -4.04 -4.98
C ASN A 49 -1.57 -4.13 -4.87
N ARG A 50 -0.85 -4.30 -5.98
CA ARG A 50 0.60 -4.43 -5.97
C ARG A 50 1.31 -3.22 -5.35
N TYR A 51 0.88 -2.00 -5.67
CA TYR A 51 1.49 -0.80 -5.08
C TYR A 51 1.12 -0.60 -3.62
N LEU A 52 -0.12 -0.91 -3.24
CA LEU A 52 -0.55 -0.83 -1.85
C LEU A 52 0.18 -1.86 -0.98
N ALA A 53 0.28 -3.11 -1.44
CA ALA A 53 1.03 -4.16 -0.77
C ALA A 53 2.52 -3.78 -0.61
N ALA A 54 3.12 -3.18 -1.64
CA ALA A 54 4.49 -2.68 -1.59
C ALA A 54 4.67 -1.56 -0.56
N HIS A 55 3.71 -0.65 -0.46
CA HIS A 55 3.69 0.39 0.55
C HIS A 55 3.64 -0.20 1.97
N LEU A 56 2.70 -1.10 2.23
CA LEU A 56 2.52 -1.75 3.53
C LEU A 56 3.76 -2.54 3.95
N ALA A 57 4.30 -3.36 3.05
CA ALA A 57 5.50 -4.15 3.31
C ALA A 57 6.73 -3.27 3.59
N THR A 58 6.87 -2.15 2.88
CA THR A 58 7.97 -1.19 3.09
C THR A 58 7.87 -0.50 4.45
N LEU A 59 6.66 -0.17 4.90
CA LEU A 59 6.45 0.41 6.24
C LEU A 59 6.71 -0.63 7.34
N GLY A 60 6.22 -1.86 7.15
CA GLY A 60 6.46 -2.97 8.08
C GLY A 60 7.95 -3.21 8.33
N ASP A 61 8.75 -3.33 7.27
CA ASP A 61 10.21 -3.52 7.37
C ASP A 61 10.92 -2.36 8.10
N LYS A 62 10.53 -1.11 7.81
CA LYS A 62 11.09 0.08 8.49
C LYS A 62 10.76 0.10 9.98
N ASN A 63 9.56 -0.30 10.36
CA ASN A 63 9.15 -0.37 11.76
C ASN A 63 9.97 -1.42 12.51
N VAL A 64 10.12 -2.63 11.95
CA VAL A 64 10.95 -3.70 12.54
C VAL A 64 12.41 -3.26 12.69
N LYS A 65 13.00 -2.60 11.68
CA LYS A 65 14.35 -2.05 11.78
C LYS A 65 14.48 -0.97 12.85
N SER A 66 13.46 -0.12 13.01
CA SER A 66 13.45 0.89 14.08
C SER A 66 13.30 0.28 15.47
N GLU A 67 12.56 -0.83 15.62
CA GLU A 67 12.43 -1.56 16.89
C GLU A 67 13.75 -2.21 17.29
N ALA A 68 14.48 -2.83 16.34
CA ALA A 68 15.76 -3.47 16.61
C ALA A 68 16.87 -2.48 17.04
N VAL A 69 16.76 -1.20 16.66
CA VAL A 69 17.75 -0.16 16.95
C VAL A 69 17.49 0.57 18.28
N GLY A 70 16.33 0.42 18.91
CA GLY A 70 15.94 1.22 20.07
C GLY A 70 15.44 0.42 21.28
N SER A 71 16.22 0.36 22.37
CA SER A 71 15.76 -0.07 23.71
C SER A 71 15.04 1.06 24.48
N LEU A 72 14.41 2.01 23.80
CA LEU A 72 13.75 3.15 24.43
C LEU A 72 12.27 3.18 24.04
N LYS A 73 11.44 2.77 25.02
CA LYS A 73 9.99 2.93 25.11
C LYS A 73 9.43 3.87 24.02
N ARG A 74 8.95 3.30 22.92
CA ARG A 74 7.86 3.92 22.16
C ARG A 74 6.61 3.27 22.68
N GLU A 75 5.80 4.07 23.37
CA GLU A 75 4.40 3.76 23.59
C GLU A 75 3.84 3.26 22.26
N TYR A 76 3.33 2.03 22.26
CA TYR A 76 2.41 1.55 21.24
C TYR A 76 1.20 2.48 21.29
N SER A 77 1.31 3.66 20.69
CA SER A 77 0.16 4.35 20.15
C SER A 77 -0.43 3.32 19.20
N GLY A 78 -1.58 2.75 19.56
CA GLY A 78 -2.38 1.85 18.74
C GLY A 78 -2.87 2.54 17.47
N LYS A 79 -1.93 3.05 16.67
CA LYS A 79 -2.15 3.38 15.30
C LYS A 79 -2.19 2.02 14.61
N ASN A 80 -3.41 1.59 14.32
CA ASN A 80 -3.68 0.93 13.05
C ASN A 80 -2.64 1.44 12.05
N VAL A 81 -1.93 0.54 11.35
CA VAL A 81 -1.14 0.88 10.18
C VAL A 81 -2.14 1.36 9.13
N SER A 82 -2.66 2.55 9.40
CA SER A 82 -3.82 3.12 8.78
C SER A 82 -3.27 3.76 7.52
N PHE A 83 -4.01 3.61 6.43
CA PHE A 83 -3.87 4.24 5.12
C PHE A 83 -3.61 5.77 5.14
N GLN A 84 -3.48 6.37 6.32
CA GLN A 84 -3.26 7.78 6.62
C GLN A 84 -1.90 8.33 6.19
N ASN A 85 -0.95 7.51 5.70
CA ASN A 85 0.30 8.04 5.14
C ASN A 85 0.76 7.36 3.86
N LEU A 86 -0.14 7.24 2.88
CA LEU A 86 0.21 6.78 1.52
C LEU A 86 1.34 7.62 0.89
N LYS A 87 1.55 8.87 1.31
CA LYS A 87 2.67 9.70 0.85
C LYS A 87 4.04 9.27 1.40
N GLY A 88 4.09 8.35 2.37
CA GLY A 88 5.31 7.92 3.05
C GLY A 88 6.24 6.99 2.25
N THR A 89 5.80 6.49 1.09
CA THR A 89 6.65 5.74 0.15
C THR A 89 6.27 6.06 -1.29
N ALA A 90 7.17 5.83 -2.24
CA ALA A 90 6.88 5.98 -3.66
C ALA A 90 5.70 5.10 -4.12
N TYR A 91 5.57 3.90 -3.55
CA TYR A 91 4.47 2.99 -3.88
C TYR A 91 3.11 3.49 -3.38
N GLY A 92 3.06 4.08 -2.19
CA GLY A 92 1.82 4.65 -1.68
C GLY A 92 1.40 5.89 -2.48
N GLN A 93 2.36 6.67 -2.99
CA GLN A 93 2.08 7.79 -3.90
C GLN A 93 1.53 7.29 -5.24
N GLU A 94 2.07 6.22 -5.81
CA GLU A 94 1.49 5.60 -7.01
C GLU A 94 0.10 5.01 -6.76
N TYR A 95 -0.14 4.41 -5.60
CA TYR A 95 -1.48 3.96 -5.21
C TYR A 95 -2.47 5.13 -5.13
N LEU A 96 -2.08 6.26 -4.50
CA LEU A 96 -2.88 7.48 -4.46
C LEU A 96 -3.22 7.98 -5.87
N ARG A 97 -2.21 8.04 -6.76
CA ARG A 97 -2.40 8.46 -8.15
C ARG A 97 -3.44 7.58 -8.85
N LEU A 98 -3.39 6.26 -8.64
CA LEU A 98 -4.37 5.32 -9.19
C LEU A 98 -5.76 5.54 -8.57
N LEU A 99 -5.83 5.78 -7.26
CA LEU A 99 -7.08 6.00 -6.53
C LEU A 99 -7.82 7.25 -7.06
N GLU A 100 -7.08 8.33 -7.27
CA GLU A 100 -7.57 9.59 -7.85
C GLU A 100 -8.03 9.40 -9.30
N GLU A 101 -7.28 8.64 -10.10
CA GLU A 101 -7.54 8.48 -11.54
C GLU A 101 -8.66 7.48 -11.84
N PHE A 102 -8.83 6.43 -11.03
CA PHE A 102 -9.66 5.27 -11.40
C PHE A 102 -10.72 4.84 -10.40
N ALA A 103 -10.54 5.13 -9.10
CA ALA A 103 -11.42 4.65 -8.03
C ALA A 103 -12.32 5.75 -7.43
N GLY A 104 -12.49 6.86 -8.15
CA GLY A 104 -13.38 7.94 -7.73
C GLY A 104 -12.79 8.91 -6.69
N GLY A 105 -11.47 8.94 -6.50
CA GLY A 105 -10.79 9.96 -5.70
C GLY A 105 -10.86 11.39 -6.29
N GLY A 106 -11.51 11.56 -7.43
CA GLY A 106 -11.77 12.84 -8.09
C GLY A 106 -13.21 13.33 -7.98
N ASN A 107 -13.70 13.62 -6.77
CA ASN A 107 -14.69 14.70 -6.63
C ASN A 107 -13.94 16.03 -6.75
N GLY A 108 -13.61 16.45 -7.98
CA GLY A 108 -13.02 17.76 -8.21
C GLY A 108 -12.24 17.89 -9.51
N ILE A 109 -12.96 17.99 -10.64
CA ILE A 109 -12.85 19.12 -11.58
C ILE A 109 -13.99 19.01 -12.61
N GLY A 110 -15.22 19.25 -12.13
CA GLY A 110 -16.23 19.86 -12.98
C GLY A 110 -15.86 21.34 -13.10
N LEU A 111 -15.23 21.71 -14.22
CA LEU A 111 -15.10 23.09 -14.67
C LEU A 111 -16.51 23.69 -14.78
N TRP A 112 -16.95 24.41 -13.75
CA TRP A 112 -17.95 25.46 -13.92
C TRP A 112 -17.21 26.68 -14.46
N VAL A 113 -17.24 26.84 -15.78
CA VAL A 113 -16.97 28.15 -16.40
C VAL A 113 -18.29 28.91 -16.34
N ILE A 114 -18.28 30.01 -15.59
CA ILE A 114 -19.34 31.01 -15.44
C ILE A 114 -19.52 31.75 -16.77
#